data_AF-A0A9R0VC26-F1
#
_entry.id   AF-A0A9R0VC26-F1
#
_cell.length_a   1.000
_cell.length_b   1.000
_cell.length_c   1.000
_cell.angle_alpha   90.00
_cell.angle_beta   90.00
_cell.angle_gamma   90.00
#
_symmetry.space_group_name_H-M   'P 1'
#
loop_
_entity.id
_entity.type
_entity.pdbx_description
1 polymer ?
#
loop_
_entity_poly.entity_id
_entity_poly.type
_entity_poly.pdbx_seq_one_letter_code
_entity_poly.pdbx_strand_id
1 'polypeptide(L)'
;MEKIAENGTIIQYLPYVTRWDYLATMFTEAITVNAPKFLENIQIPQRASYIRVIMLELSRIASHLLWLGPFMADIGAQTPFFYIFRERELIYDLFEAATERVEGVGFISREEAVNWGLSGPMLRASGIQLDLRKVDPYESYNQFDWKVQWQKEGDSLARYLVRVGEMRESIKIIQQAVEKIPGGPYENLEVRCFKKEKNSEWNDFEYKFLGKKPSPNFELSRQELYVRVEAPKGELGFI
;
A
#
# COMPACT_ATOMS: atom_id res chain seq x y z
N MET A 1 13.42 5.91 18.03
CA MET A 1 12.43 4.81 17.88
C MET A 1 12.37 3.98 19.15
N GLU A 2 13.50 3.59 19.73
CA GLU A 2 13.56 2.83 21.00
C GLU A 2 12.83 3.51 22.17
N LYS A 3 12.99 4.83 22.34
CA LYS A 3 12.24 5.59 23.36
C LYS A 3 10.71 5.62 23.17
N ILE A 4 10.24 5.36 21.94
CA ILE A 4 8.81 5.22 21.64
C ILE A 4 8.34 3.81 22.04
N ALA A 5 9.23 2.81 21.92
CA ALA A 5 8.98 1.45 22.37
C ALA A 5 8.70 1.37 23.88
N GLU A 6 9.44 2.14 24.69
CA GLU A 6 9.26 2.19 26.16
C GLU A 6 7.85 2.67 26.58
N ASN A 7 7.22 3.50 25.75
CA ASN A 7 5.92 4.11 26.06
C ASN A 7 4.75 3.38 25.38
N GLY A 8 5.02 2.36 24.56
CA GLY A 8 4.04 1.64 23.76
C GLY A 8 3.93 0.17 24.14
N THR A 9 2.76 -0.42 23.92
CA THR A 9 2.61 -1.88 24.00
C THR A 9 3.29 -2.55 22.81
N ILE A 10 3.68 -3.83 22.92
CA ILE A 10 4.36 -4.57 21.83
C ILE A 10 3.56 -4.52 20.51
N ILE A 11 2.24 -4.63 20.58
CA ILE A 11 1.35 -4.60 19.41
C ILE A 11 1.36 -3.21 18.76
N GLN A 12 1.36 -2.14 19.57
CA GLN A 12 1.47 -0.77 19.08
C GLN A 12 2.86 -0.47 18.51
N TYR A 13 3.90 -1.12 19.04
CA TYR A 13 5.28 -0.96 18.59
C TYR A 13 5.59 -1.74 17.31
N LEU A 14 4.87 -2.84 17.03
CA LEU A 14 5.04 -3.69 15.85
C LEU A 14 5.13 -2.92 14.51
N PRO A 15 4.22 -1.98 14.18
CA PRO A 15 4.33 -1.22 12.93
C PRO A 15 5.54 -0.27 12.87
N TYR A 16 6.14 0.10 14.01
CA TYR A 16 7.38 0.88 14.03
C TYR A 16 8.59 0.01 13.66
N VAL A 17 8.58 -1.26 14.05
CA VAL A 17 9.64 -2.22 13.76
C VAL A 17 9.70 -2.58 12.27
N THR A 18 8.55 -2.64 11.58
CA THR A 18 8.52 -2.82 10.12
C THR A 18 9.23 -1.70 9.36
N ARG A 19 9.35 -0.51 9.97
CA ARG A 19 9.97 0.65 9.37
C ARG A 19 11.47 0.75 9.66
N TRP A 20 12.01 -0.07 10.56
CA TRP A 20 13.44 -0.09 10.85
C TRP A 20 14.24 -0.60 9.65
N ASP A 21 13.82 -1.75 9.11
CA ASP A 21 14.27 -2.21 7.80
C ASP A 21 13.05 -2.32 6.88
N TYR A 22 12.85 -1.27 6.07
CA TYR A 22 11.76 -1.20 5.10
C TYR A 22 11.89 -2.23 3.96
N LEU A 23 12.98 -3.01 3.91
CA LEU A 23 13.21 -4.06 2.92
C LEU A 23 12.91 -5.46 3.45
N ALA A 24 13.32 -5.72 4.70
CA ALA A 24 13.19 -7.00 5.36
C ALA A 24 12.13 -6.94 6.48
N THR A 25 10.96 -6.38 6.16
CA THR A 25 9.90 -6.06 7.15
C THR A 25 9.43 -7.30 7.92
N MET A 26 9.41 -8.47 7.27
CA MET A 26 8.98 -9.72 7.91
C MET A 26 10.01 -10.25 8.92
N PHE A 27 11.30 -9.97 8.71
CA PHE A 27 12.37 -10.35 9.66
C PHE A 27 12.28 -9.53 10.93
N THR A 28 12.07 -8.22 10.78
CA THR A 28 11.96 -7.31 11.93
C THR A 28 10.71 -7.65 12.76
N GLU A 29 9.57 -7.92 12.12
CA GLU A 29 8.36 -8.42 12.80
C GLU A 29 8.59 -9.77 13.49
N ALA A 30 9.28 -10.71 12.83
CA ALA A 30 9.52 -12.04 13.39
C ALA A 30 10.32 -11.97 14.70
N ILE A 31 11.33 -11.09 14.78
CA ILE A 31 12.12 -10.96 16.01
C ILE A 31 11.29 -10.38 17.15
N THR A 32 10.54 -9.30 16.90
CA THR A 32 9.68 -8.68 17.93
C THR A 32 8.58 -9.61 18.40
N VAL A 33 8.08 -10.51 17.54
CA VAL A 33 7.08 -11.51 17.92
C VAL A 33 7.71 -12.73 18.61
N ASN A 34 8.98 -13.06 18.33
CA ASN A 34 9.68 -14.17 18.95
C ASN A 34 10.18 -13.82 20.36
N ALA A 35 10.58 -12.58 20.62
CA ALA A 35 11.01 -12.11 21.95
C ALA A 35 10.02 -12.44 23.09
N PRO A 36 8.74 -12.02 23.04
CA PRO A 36 7.77 -12.37 24.08
C PRO A 36 7.46 -13.87 24.16
N LYS A 37 7.60 -14.63 23.06
CA LYS A 37 7.36 -16.08 23.09
C LYS A 37 8.42 -16.83 23.89
N PHE A 38 9.67 -16.41 23.76
CA PHE A 38 10.76 -16.96 24.55
C PHE A 38 10.62 -16.59 26.02
N LEU A 39 10.14 -15.37 26.32
CA LEU A 39 9.85 -14.95 27.70
C LEU A 39 8.71 -15.76 28.33
N GLU A 40 7.63 -16.02 27.58
CA GLU A 40 6.43 -16.70 28.10
C GLU A 40 6.41 -18.22 27.83
N ASN A 41 7.47 -18.79 27.24
CA ASN A 41 7.56 -20.20 26.84
C ASN A 41 6.34 -20.70 26.03
N ILE A 42 5.79 -19.87 25.16
CA ILE A 42 4.60 -20.21 24.34
C ILE A 42 5.02 -21.05 23.14
N GLN A 43 4.45 -22.26 23.00
CA GLN A 43 4.66 -23.12 21.84
C GLN A 43 3.84 -22.67 20.63
N ILE A 44 4.50 -22.55 19.47
CA ILE A 44 3.87 -22.13 18.21
C ILE A 44 3.36 -23.39 17.49
N PRO A 45 2.14 -23.38 16.93
CA PRO A 45 1.67 -24.45 16.06
C PRO A 45 2.61 -24.67 14.87
N GLN A 46 2.91 -25.92 14.54
CA GLN A 46 3.85 -26.29 13.47
C GLN A 46 3.52 -25.62 12.12
N ARG A 47 2.23 -25.55 11.77
CA ARG A 47 1.75 -24.88 10.55
C ARG A 47 2.15 -23.39 10.50
N ALA A 48 2.01 -22.68 11.61
CA ALA A 48 2.35 -21.25 11.68
C ALA A 48 3.87 -21.02 11.60
N SER A 49 4.67 -21.97 12.09
CA SER A 49 6.13 -21.95 11.92
C SER A 49 6.52 -22.06 10.44
N TYR A 50 5.96 -23.01 9.70
CA TYR A 50 6.23 -23.16 8.26
C TYR A 50 5.83 -21.94 7.44
N ILE A 51 4.66 -21.35 7.70
CA ILE A 51 4.21 -20.13 7.01
C ILE A 51 5.19 -18.99 7.25
N ARG A 52 5.68 -18.81 8.49
CA ARG A 52 6.68 -17.78 8.81
C ARG A 52 7.98 -18.00 8.06
N VAL A 53 8.48 -19.24 7.98
CA VAL A 53 9.69 -19.55 7.22
C VAL A 53 9.54 -19.19 5.75
N ILE A 54 8.41 -19.54 5.13
CA ILE A 54 8.13 -19.16 3.73
C ILE A 54 8.14 -17.64 3.56
N MET A 55 7.45 -16.90 4.44
CA MET A 55 7.40 -15.44 4.37
C MET A 55 8.76 -14.78 4.61
N LEU A 56 9.57 -15.33 5.52
CA LEU A 56 10.94 -14.87 5.79
C LEU A 56 11.84 -15.08 4.58
N GLU A 57 11.81 -16.26 3.96
CA GLU A 57 12.66 -16.53 2.79
C GLU A 57 12.22 -15.71 1.55
N LEU A 58 10.92 -15.49 1.36
CA LEU A 58 10.44 -14.54 0.34
C LEU A 58 10.95 -13.11 0.62
N SER A 59 10.93 -12.67 1.88
CA SER A 59 11.45 -11.36 2.28
C SER A 59 12.97 -11.27 2.09
N ARG A 60 13.70 -12.39 2.22
CA ARG A 60 15.14 -12.49 1.95
C ARG A 60 15.43 -12.27 0.48
N ILE A 61 14.70 -12.95 -0.40
CA ILE A 61 14.83 -12.78 -1.85
C ILE A 61 14.50 -11.33 -2.23
N ALA A 62 13.39 -10.76 -1.74
CA ALA A 62 13.00 -9.38 -2.03
C ALA A 62 14.05 -8.34 -1.59
N SER A 63 14.76 -8.59 -0.48
CA SER A 63 15.86 -7.75 -0.02
C SER A 63 17.09 -7.86 -0.92
N HIS A 64 17.47 -9.07 -1.35
CA HIS A 64 18.61 -9.25 -2.26
C HIS A 64 18.34 -8.70 -3.66
N LEU A 65 17.11 -8.82 -4.16
CA LEU A 65 16.69 -8.20 -5.42
C LEU A 65 16.86 -6.68 -5.36
N LEU A 66 16.44 -6.03 -4.26
CA LEU A 66 16.64 -4.58 -4.13
C LEU A 66 18.09 -4.19 -3.86
N TRP A 67 18.95 -5.07 -3.35
CA TRP A 67 20.38 -4.78 -3.37
C TRP A 67 20.94 -4.85 -4.80
N LEU A 68 20.57 -5.90 -5.53
CA LEU A 68 21.08 -6.17 -6.88
C LEU A 68 20.62 -5.12 -7.91
N GLY A 69 19.37 -4.66 -7.85
CA GLY A 69 18.81 -3.74 -8.84
C GLY A 69 19.56 -2.39 -8.92
N PRO A 70 19.49 -1.56 -7.87
CA PRO A 70 20.29 -0.34 -7.73
C PRO A 70 21.78 -0.56 -7.98
N PHE A 71 22.38 -1.63 -7.45
CA PHE A 71 23.79 -1.93 -7.70
C PHE A 71 24.10 -2.09 -9.19
N MET A 72 23.25 -2.80 -9.94
CA MET A 72 23.37 -2.93 -11.39
C MET A 72 23.15 -1.60 -12.11
N ALA A 73 22.20 -0.78 -11.64
CA ALA A 73 21.97 0.55 -12.18
C ALA A 73 23.17 1.48 -11.97
N ASP A 74 23.83 1.41 -10.80
CA ASP A 74 25.03 2.19 -10.46
C ASP A 74 26.23 1.79 -11.32
N ILE A 75 26.32 0.51 -11.74
CA ILE A 75 27.32 0.01 -12.71
C ILE A 75 27.00 0.44 -14.16
N GLY A 76 25.82 1.01 -14.40
CA GLY A 76 25.35 1.47 -15.71
C GLY A 76 24.46 0.46 -16.45
N ALA A 77 24.15 -0.68 -15.84
CA ALA A 77 23.22 -1.67 -16.39
C ALA A 77 21.78 -1.35 -15.97
N GLN A 78 21.12 -0.47 -16.72
CA GLN A 78 19.74 -0.04 -16.44
C GLN A 78 18.67 -1.08 -16.81
N THR A 79 18.92 -1.94 -17.80
CA THR A 79 17.91 -2.92 -18.26
C THR A 79 17.59 -4.00 -17.22
N PRO A 80 18.60 -4.62 -16.55
CA PRO A 80 18.36 -5.56 -15.45
C PRO A 80 17.58 -4.98 -14.28
N PHE A 81 17.70 -3.67 -14.02
CA PHE A 81 16.97 -2.98 -12.96
C PHE A 81 15.45 -3.17 -13.13
N PHE A 82 14.91 -2.97 -14.33
CA PHE A 82 13.47 -3.10 -14.57
C PHE A 82 12.96 -4.54 -14.43
N TYR A 83 13.76 -5.53 -14.85
CA TYR A 83 13.39 -6.93 -14.65
C TYR A 83 13.34 -7.27 -13.16
N ILE A 84 14.39 -6.93 -12.40
CA ILE A 84 14.48 -7.20 -10.97
C ILE A 84 13.28 -6.64 -10.19
N PHE A 85 12.82 -5.43 -10.54
CA PHE A 85 11.63 -4.86 -9.93
C PHE A 85 10.33 -5.58 -10.31
N ARG A 86 10.21 -6.11 -11.53
CA ARG A 86 9.09 -6.99 -11.93
C ARG A 86 9.08 -8.28 -11.10
N GLU A 87 10.22 -8.93 -10.89
CA GLU A 87 10.28 -10.12 -10.05
C GLU A 87 9.97 -9.81 -8.58
N ARG A 88 10.37 -8.62 -8.11
CA ARG A 88 10.05 -8.16 -6.76
C ARG A 88 8.55 -7.90 -6.56
N GLU A 89 7.86 -7.41 -7.59
CA GLU A 89 6.41 -7.18 -7.54
C GLU A 89 5.64 -8.48 -7.34
N LEU A 90 6.04 -9.59 -7.98
CA LEU A 90 5.42 -10.90 -7.78
C LEU A 90 5.51 -11.38 -6.33
N ILE A 91 6.60 -11.04 -5.63
CA ILE A 91 6.75 -11.36 -4.20
C ILE A 91 5.80 -10.50 -3.36
N TYR A 92 5.58 -9.24 -3.76
CA TYR A 92 4.62 -8.38 -3.10
C TYR A 92 3.17 -8.79 -3.32
N ASP A 93 2.82 -9.26 -4.51
CA ASP A 93 1.50 -9.86 -4.76
C ASP A 93 1.25 -11.03 -3.80
N LEU A 94 2.26 -11.87 -3.54
CA LEU A 94 2.17 -12.96 -2.57
C LEU A 94 2.03 -12.45 -1.13
N PHE A 95 2.71 -11.37 -0.77
CA PHE A 95 2.55 -10.76 0.56
C PHE A 95 1.17 -10.13 0.73
N GLU A 96 0.65 -9.48 -0.29
CA GLU A 96 -0.71 -8.93 -0.27
C GLU A 96 -1.74 -10.05 -0.11
N ALA A 97 -1.62 -11.11 -0.91
CA ALA A 97 -2.49 -12.29 -0.82
C ALA A 97 -2.40 -13.00 0.55
N ALA A 98 -1.20 -13.10 1.13
CA ALA A 98 -1.01 -13.82 2.40
C ALA A 98 -1.45 -13.03 3.64
N THR A 99 -1.44 -11.70 3.59
CA THR A 99 -1.66 -10.89 4.79
C THR A 99 -3.11 -10.45 4.97
N GLU A 100 -4.00 -10.63 3.98
CA GLU A 100 -5.44 -10.26 3.98
C GLU A 100 -5.74 -8.85 4.58
N ARG A 101 -4.73 -7.98 4.73
CA ARG A 101 -4.83 -6.76 5.57
C ARG A 101 -5.87 -5.77 5.06
N VAL A 102 -6.22 -5.91 3.80
CA VAL A 102 -7.00 -4.96 3.03
C VAL A 102 -8.40 -5.53 2.74
N GLU A 103 -8.56 -6.85 2.87
CA GLU A 103 -9.81 -7.57 2.70
C GLU A 103 -10.69 -7.37 3.95
N GLY A 104 -11.91 -6.88 3.75
CA GLY A 104 -12.83 -6.56 4.86
C GLY A 104 -12.50 -5.31 5.67
N VAL A 105 -11.43 -4.58 5.37
CA VAL A 105 -11.08 -3.32 6.05
C VAL A 105 -11.67 -2.11 5.32
N GLY A 106 -12.38 -1.26 6.07
CA GLY A 106 -12.99 -0.04 5.53
C GLY A 106 -14.13 -0.32 4.56
N PHE A 107 -14.97 -1.30 4.90
CA PHE A 107 -16.19 -1.62 4.16
C PHE A 107 -17.13 -0.41 4.09
N ILE A 108 -17.59 -0.08 2.90
CA ILE A 108 -18.59 0.95 2.65
C ILE A 108 -19.70 0.35 1.80
N SER A 109 -20.91 0.33 2.34
CA SER A 109 -22.07 -0.15 1.60
C SER A 109 -22.44 0.81 0.46
N ARG A 110 -23.18 0.29 -0.53
CA ARG A 110 -23.67 1.07 -1.67
C ARG A 110 -24.48 2.29 -1.24
N GLU A 111 -25.33 2.13 -0.22
CA GLU A 111 -26.21 3.19 0.28
C GLU A 111 -25.41 4.26 1.03
N GLU A 112 -24.45 3.86 1.88
CA GLU A 112 -23.56 4.79 2.57
C GLU A 112 -22.71 5.60 1.59
N ALA A 113 -22.19 4.96 0.53
CA ALA A 113 -21.41 5.65 -0.49
C ALA A 113 -22.21 6.76 -1.19
N VAL A 114 -23.51 6.53 -1.45
CA VAL A 114 -24.40 7.54 -2.05
C VAL A 114 -24.76 8.62 -1.03
N ASN A 115 -25.14 8.24 0.19
CA ASN A 115 -25.54 9.18 1.24
C ASN A 115 -24.41 10.13 1.64
N TRP A 116 -23.17 9.66 1.63
CA TRP A 116 -22.00 10.48 1.92
C TRP A 116 -21.46 11.24 0.71
N GLY A 117 -22.07 11.07 -0.47
CA GLY A 117 -21.63 11.74 -1.69
C GLY A 117 -20.23 11.31 -2.16
N LEU A 118 -19.84 10.06 -1.89
CA LEU A 118 -18.55 9.53 -2.34
C LEU A 118 -18.52 9.43 -3.88
N SER A 119 -17.35 9.58 -4.49
CA SER A 119 -17.20 9.57 -5.94
C SER A 119 -15.97 8.78 -6.39
N GLY A 120 -15.89 8.53 -7.71
CA GLY A 120 -14.74 7.88 -8.34
C GLY A 120 -14.52 6.43 -7.87
N PRO A 121 -13.32 6.04 -7.45
CA PRO A 121 -13.00 4.65 -7.11
C PRO A 121 -13.70 4.16 -5.83
N MET A 122 -14.04 5.06 -4.90
CA MET A 122 -14.77 4.71 -3.67
C MET A 122 -16.16 4.19 -4.01
N LEU A 123 -16.87 4.92 -4.87
CA LEU A 123 -18.23 4.60 -5.29
C LEU A 123 -18.28 3.38 -6.23
N ARG A 124 -17.26 3.23 -7.09
CA ARG A 124 -17.11 2.06 -7.97
C ARG A 124 -16.73 0.78 -7.24
N ALA A 125 -15.98 0.87 -6.15
CA ALA A 125 -15.66 -0.27 -5.30
C ALA A 125 -16.87 -0.78 -4.51
N SER A 126 -17.85 0.09 -4.23
CA SER A 126 -19.11 -0.24 -3.55
C SER A 126 -20.24 -0.69 -4.50
N GLY A 127 -19.91 -1.08 -5.74
CA GLY A 127 -20.86 -1.68 -6.68
C GLY A 127 -21.61 -0.70 -7.58
N ILE A 128 -21.24 0.58 -7.63
CA ILE A 128 -21.92 1.57 -8.48
C ILE A 128 -21.06 1.87 -9.72
N GLN A 129 -21.56 1.48 -10.90
CA GLN A 129 -20.90 1.70 -12.19
C GLN A 129 -21.13 3.13 -12.70
N LEU A 130 -20.59 4.12 -11.98
CA LEU A 130 -20.67 5.53 -12.36
C LEU A 130 -19.27 6.05 -12.70
N ASP A 131 -19.10 6.51 -13.94
CA ASP A 131 -17.90 7.21 -14.39
C ASP A 131 -18.33 8.39 -15.28
N LEU A 132 -17.86 9.58 -14.93
CA LEU A 132 -18.20 10.81 -15.66
C LEU A 132 -17.78 10.72 -17.12
N ARG A 133 -16.67 10.07 -17.44
CA ARG A 133 -16.17 9.94 -18.82
C ARG A 133 -17.09 9.15 -19.75
N LYS A 134 -18.06 8.40 -19.20
CA LYS A 134 -19.11 7.71 -19.98
C LYS A 134 -20.46 8.41 -19.88
N VAL A 135 -20.78 9.01 -18.73
CA VAL A 135 -22.09 9.63 -18.48
C VAL A 135 -22.17 11.03 -19.08
N ASP A 136 -21.16 11.85 -18.84
CA ASP A 136 -21.01 13.19 -19.39
C ASP A 136 -19.59 13.34 -19.98
N PRO A 137 -19.39 12.77 -21.18
CA PRO A 137 -18.07 12.66 -21.78
C PRO A 137 -17.55 14.04 -22.19
N TYR A 138 -16.44 14.44 -21.59
CA TYR A 138 -15.65 15.59 -22.02
C TYR A 138 -14.57 15.15 -23.03
N GLU A 139 -14.04 16.10 -23.79
CA GLU A 139 -13.03 15.87 -24.84
C GLU A 139 -13.46 14.77 -25.85
N SER A 140 -12.61 13.77 -26.07
CA SER A 140 -12.78 12.74 -27.08
C SER A 140 -12.94 11.34 -26.48
N TYR A 141 -13.30 11.21 -25.19
CA TYR A 141 -13.44 9.91 -24.51
C TYR A 141 -14.48 8.97 -25.14
N ASN A 142 -15.45 9.53 -25.88
CA ASN A 142 -16.45 8.79 -26.64
C ASN A 142 -15.87 8.00 -27.83
N GLN A 143 -14.70 8.39 -28.33
CA GLN A 143 -14.08 7.79 -29.51
C GLN A 143 -13.21 6.56 -29.19
N PHE A 144 -13.03 6.26 -27.90
CA PHE A 144 -12.20 5.16 -27.40
C PHE A 144 -13.04 4.03 -26.81
N ASP A 145 -12.63 2.79 -27.07
CA ASP A 145 -13.24 1.59 -26.51
C ASP A 145 -12.55 1.20 -25.18
N TRP A 146 -13.25 1.43 -24.08
CA TRP A 146 -12.79 1.10 -22.73
C TRP A 146 -13.97 0.79 -21.82
N LYS A 147 -13.70 0.04 -20.76
CA LYS A 147 -14.71 -0.44 -19.80
C LYS A 147 -14.52 0.22 -18.44
N VAL A 148 -15.64 0.56 -17.78
CA VAL A 148 -15.63 1.06 -16.41
C VAL A 148 -15.30 -0.10 -15.47
N GLN A 149 -14.23 0.03 -14.71
CA GLN A 149 -13.83 -0.95 -13.70
C GLN A 149 -14.59 -0.69 -12.41
N TRP A 150 -15.16 -1.75 -11.83
CA TRP A 150 -15.97 -1.69 -10.62
C TRP A 150 -15.84 -3.00 -9.86
N GLN A 151 -16.15 -2.95 -8.56
CA GLN A 151 -16.14 -4.10 -7.66
C GLN A 151 -17.36 -4.06 -6.76
N LYS A 152 -17.69 -5.18 -6.11
CA LYS A 152 -18.91 -5.31 -5.28
C LYS A 152 -18.60 -5.27 -3.78
N GLU A 153 -17.39 -5.64 -3.38
CA GLU A 153 -17.05 -5.91 -1.99
C GLU A 153 -17.00 -4.63 -1.12
N GLY A 154 -16.77 -3.46 -1.69
CA GLY A 154 -16.80 -2.17 -0.95
C GLY A 154 -15.68 -1.98 0.06
N ASP A 155 -14.75 -2.93 0.16
CA ASP A 155 -13.60 -2.89 1.05
C ASP A 155 -12.39 -2.19 0.42
N SER A 156 -11.30 -2.11 1.18
CA SER A 156 -10.09 -1.45 0.71
C SER A 156 -9.44 -2.19 -0.47
N LEU A 157 -9.62 -3.51 -0.55
CA LEU A 157 -9.08 -4.35 -1.61
C LEU A 157 -9.82 -4.09 -2.93
N ALA A 158 -11.15 -4.05 -2.88
CA ALA A 158 -11.99 -3.65 -4.00
C ALA A 158 -11.57 -2.28 -4.56
N ARG A 159 -11.24 -1.32 -3.70
CA ARG A 159 -10.74 0.00 -4.12
C ARG A 159 -9.37 -0.07 -4.80
N TYR A 160 -8.46 -0.90 -4.28
CA TYR A 160 -7.17 -1.13 -4.90
C TYR A 160 -7.33 -1.78 -6.29
N LEU A 161 -8.13 -2.84 -6.39
CA LEU A 161 -8.40 -3.55 -7.64
C LEU A 161 -9.04 -2.65 -8.70
N VAL A 162 -9.98 -1.79 -8.32
CA VAL A 162 -10.56 -0.78 -9.23
C VAL A 162 -9.48 0.13 -9.79
N ARG A 163 -8.55 0.62 -8.96
CA ARG A 163 -7.45 1.50 -9.41
C ARG A 163 -6.49 0.78 -10.36
N VAL A 164 -6.10 -0.45 -10.03
CA VAL A 164 -5.22 -1.27 -10.91
C VAL A 164 -5.91 -1.53 -12.24
N GLY A 165 -7.21 -1.86 -12.23
CA GLY A 165 -8.02 -1.99 -13.43
C GLY A 165 -8.05 -0.71 -14.26
N GLU A 166 -8.26 0.45 -13.62
CA GLU A 166 -8.27 1.75 -14.29
C GLU A 166 -6.92 2.09 -14.92
N MET A 167 -5.80 1.71 -14.30
CA MET A 167 -4.47 1.88 -14.91
C MET A 167 -4.36 1.08 -16.20
N ARG A 168 -4.84 -0.18 -16.22
CA ARG A 168 -4.82 -1.03 -17.42
C ARG A 168 -5.70 -0.47 -18.53
N GLU A 169 -6.92 -0.03 -18.20
CA GLU A 169 -7.80 0.63 -19.18
C GLU A 169 -7.24 1.96 -19.67
N SER A 170 -6.52 2.71 -18.83
CA SER A 170 -5.85 3.94 -19.24
C SER A 170 -4.75 3.68 -20.25
N ILE A 171 -3.95 2.61 -20.07
CA ILE A 171 -2.97 2.17 -21.06
C ILE A 171 -3.66 1.82 -22.39
N LYS A 172 -4.80 1.12 -22.33
CA LYS A 172 -5.60 0.77 -23.51
C LYS A 172 -6.11 2.03 -24.24
N ILE A 173 -6.55 3.05 -23.51
CA ILE A 173 -6.98 4.34 -24.08
C ILE A 173 -5.80 5.04 -24.73
N ILE A 174 -4.63 5.09 -24.08
CA ILE A 174 -3.42 5.73 -24.63
C ILE A 174 -3.00 5.05 -25.93
N GLN A 175 -2.99 3.73 -25.99
CA GLN A 175 -2.66 2.98 -27.22
C GLN A 175 -3.61 3.36 -28.36
N GLN A 176 -4.91 3.38 -28.12
CA GLN A 176 -5.91 3.80 -29.11
C GLN A 176 -5.78 5.27 -29.50
N ALA A 177 -5.43 6.13 -28.55
CA ALA A 177 -5.22 7.55 -28.79
C ALA A 177 -4.03 7.75 -29.73
N VAL A 178 -2.90 7.11 -29.47
CA VAL A 178 -1.68 7.16 -30.30
C VAL A 178 -1.95 6.70 -31.73
N GLU A 179 -2.72 5.62 -31.91
CA GLU A 179 -3.11 5.13 -33.24
C GLU A 179 -4.03 6.10 -34.00
N LYS A 180 -4.87 6.84 -33.27
CA LYS A 180 -5.90 7.73 -33.84
C LYS A 180 -5.50 9.20 -33.91
N ILE A 181 -4.28 9.58 -33.51
CA ILE A 181 -3.84 10.98 -33.50
C ILE A 181 -3.96 11.57 -34.91
N PRO A 182 -4.86 12.55 -35.14
CA PRO A 182 -4.91 13.25 -36.41
C PRO A 182 -3.76 14.25 -36.49
N GLY A 183 -3.27 14.52 -37.70
CA GLY A 183 -2.36 15.65 -37.93
C GLY A 183 -3.11 16.99 -37.78
N GLY A 184 -2.48 18.00 -37.19
CA GLY A 184 -3.04 19.35 -37.06
C GLY A 184 -2.26 20.27 -36.12
N PRO A 185 -2.60 21.57 -36.06
CA PRO A 185 -2.06 22.51 -35.08
C PRO A 185 -2.49 22.14 -33.65
N TYR A 186 -1.58 22.28 -32.68
CA TYR A 186 -1.81 21.87 -31.29
C TYR A 186 -2.11 23.05 -30.32
N GLU A 187 -2.04 24.30 -30.79
CA GLU A 187 -2.30 25.50 -29.97
C GLU A 187 -3.59 26.21 -30.38
N ASN A 188 -4.35 26.67 -29.39
CA ASN A 188 -5.33 27.73 -29.55
C ASN A 188 -4.61 29.08 -29.41
N LEU A 189 -4.54 29.87 -30.49
CA LEU A 189 -3.84 31.16 -30.55
C LEU A 189 -4.46 32.30 -29.68
N GLU A 190 -5.39 32.02 -28.76
CA GLU A 190 -6.27 33.03 -28.12
C GLU A 190 -6.23 33.14 -26.58
N VAL A 191 -5.15 32.76 -25.88
CA VAL A 191 -5.15 32.82 -24.40
C VAL A 191 -4.69 34.20 -23.85
N ARG A 192 -5.64 35.14 -23.68
CA ARG A 192 -5.49 36.32 -22.80
C ARG A 192 -5.72 35.92 -21.34
N CYS A 193 -4.68 35.94 -20.52
CA CYS A 193 -4.74 35.58 -19.11
C CYS A 193 -5.04 36.82 -18.23
N PHE A 194 -6.27 36.94 -17.75
CA PHE A 194 -6.65 37.78 -16.60
C PHE A 194 -6.07 37.15 -15.32
N LYS A 195 -5.13 37.82 -14.66
CA LYS A 195 -4.83 37.58 -13.23
C LYS A 195 -4.72 38.93 -12.51
N LYS A 196 -5.72 39.23 -11.67
CA LYS A 196 -5.65 40.21 -10.58
C LYS A 196 -5.90 39.48 -9.25
N GLU A 197 -5.24 39.97 -8.22
CA GLU A 197 -4.78 39.26 -7.00
C GLU A 197 -5.80 39.06 -5.85
N LYS A 198 -5.43 38.10 -4.97
CA LYS A 198 -5.40 38.07 -3.48
C LYS A 198 -6.55 38.62 -2.63
N ASN A 199 -7.12 37.75 -1.78
CA ASN A 199 -7.00 37.72 -0.30
C ASN A 199 -8.18 36.99 0.36
N SER A 200 -7.92 35.93 1.14
CA SER A 200 -8.76 35.55 2.28
C SER A 200 -7.93 34.72 3.28
N GLU A 201 -8.08 35.04 4.55
CA GLU A 201 -7.19 34.64 5.64
C GLU A 201 -7.21 33.14 5.96
N TRP A 202 -6.06 32.68 6.44
CA TRP A 202 -5.71 31.30 6.73
C TRP A 202 -5.82 31.10 8.25
N ASN A 203 -6.66 30.16 8.70
CA ASN A 203 -6.87 29.63 10.07
C ASN A 203 -8.08 30.16 10.87
N ASP A 204 -9.01 29.26 11.20
CA ASP A 204 -9.63 29.22 12.54
C ASP A 204 -9.95 27.76 12.97
N PHE A 205 -9.72 27.46 14.26
CA PHE A 205 -9.56 26.12 14.85
C PHE A 205 -10.82 25.66 15.63
N GLU A 206 -11.17 24.36 15.59
CA GLU A 206 -11.47 23.48 16.75
C GLU A 206 -12.35 22.28 16.40
N TYR A 207 -11.85 21.05 16.61
CA TYR A 207 -12.69 19.92 17.04
C TYR A 207 -11.88 18.93 17.90
N LYS A 208 -12.41 18.62 19.09
CA LYS A 208 -12.01 17.52 19.99
C LYS A 208 -12.70 16.22 19.56
N PHE A 209 -11.96 15.11 19.52
CA PHE A 209 -12.58 13.77 19.49
C PHE A 209 -12.27 12.98 20.76
N LEU A 210 -13.34 12.48 21.38
CA LEU A 210 -13.33 11.65 22.58
C LEU A 210 -13.50 10.17 22.18
N GLY A 211 -12.43 9.37 22.41
CA GLY A 211 -12.45 7.98 22.89
C GLY A 211 -12.85 6.81 21.97
N LYS A 212 -12.02 5.75 21.96
CA LYS A 212 -12.47 4.33 22.01
C LYS A 212 -11.37 3.34 22.45
N LYS A 213 -11.70 2.60 23.53
CA LYS A 213 -11.20 1.35 24.17
C LYS A 213 -9.73 0.86 24.02
N PRO A 214 -9.06 0.48 25.14
CA PRO A 214 -7.81 -0.28 25.12
C PRO A 214 -8.04 -1.79 24.85
N SER A 215 -7.10 -2.41 24.14
CA SER A 215 -6.95 -3.87 24.01
C SER A 215 -6.40 -4.48 25.31
N PRO A 216 -6.60 -5.79 25.59
CA PRO A 216 -6.08 -6.40 26.81
C PRO A 216 -4.55 -6.38 26.78
N ASN A 217 -3.93 -5.83 27.83
CA ASN A 217 -2.49 -5.92 28.04
C ASN A 217 -2.15 -7.30 28.64
N PHE A 218 -1.21 -7.99 28.02
CA PHE A 218 -0.53 -9.14 28.61
C PHE A 218 0.60 -8.61 29.50
N GLU A 219 0.63 -9.00 30.77
CA GLU A 219 1.76 -8.68 31.65
C GLU A 219 2.89 -9.68 31.41
N LEU A 220 3.95 -9.21 30.77
CA LEU A 220 5.18 -9.97 30.57
C LEU A 220 6.01 -10.00 31.86
N SER A 221 6.53 -11.16 32.22
CA SER A 221 7.47 -11.29 33.34
C SER A 221 8.76 -10.51 33.04
N ARG A 222 9.17 -9.62 33.95
CA ARG A 222 10.38 -8.79 33.82
C ARG A 222 11.65 -9.65 33.75
N GLN A 223 12.12 -9.92 32.54
CA GLN A 223 13.43 -10.50 32.23
C GLN A 223 13.98 -9.81 30.96
N GLU A 224 15.29 -9.54 30.94
CA GLU A 224 15.98 -9.03 29.75
C GLU A 224 16.32 -10.22 28.84
N LEU A 225 15.98 -10.15 27.55
CA LEU A 225 16.16 -11.24 26.62
C LEU A 225 16.69 -10.75 25.28
N TYR A 226 17.92 -11.14 24.95
CA TYR A 226 18.46 -10.91 23.61
C TYR A 226 17.96 -11.97 22.62
N VAL A 227 17.21 -11.54 21.60
CA VAL A 227 16.77 -12.40 20.50
C VAL A 227 17.39 -11.95 19.20
N ARG A 228 17.95 -12.90 18.45
CA ARG A 228 18.61 -12.68 17.16
C ARG A 228 18.00 -13.49 16.05
N VAL A 229 17.94 -12.92 14.86
CA VAL A 229 17.61 -13.60 13.61
C VAL A 229 18.60 -13.17 12.53
N GLU A 230 18.92 -14.09 11.64
CA GLU A 230 19.79 -13.83 10.50
C GLU A 230 19.01 -13.15 9.37
N ALA A 231 19.07 -11.81 9.34
CA ALA A 231 18.47 -11.01 8.30
C ALA A 231 19.31 -11.07 7.00
N PRO A 232 18.78 -10.62 5.85
CA PRO A 232 19.50 -10.66 4.57
C PRO A 232 20.79 -9.81 4.56
N LYS A 233 20.92 -8.88 5.52
CA LYS A 233 22.05 -7.97 5.69
C LYS A 233 23.01 -8.38 6.84
N GLY A 234 22.73 -9.48 7.54
CA GLY A 234 23.51 -9.97 8.69
C GLY A 234 22.66 -10.21 9.95
N GLU A 235 23.33 -10.38 11.10
CA GLU A 235 22.66 -10.61 12.39
C GLU A 235 21.82 -9.38 12.78
N LEU A 236 20.51 -9.60 12.95
CA LEU A 236 19.58 -8.60 13.48
C LEU A 236 19.12 -9.06 14.86
N GLY A 237 19.52 -8.33 15.89
CA GLY A 237 19.23 -8.63 17.29
C GLY A 237 18.44 -7.53 18.00
N PHE A 238 17.61 -7.92 18.96
CA PHE A 238 16.88 -7.03 19.86
C PHE A 238 17.14 -7.46 21.30
N ILE A 239 17.29 -6.49 22.21
CA ILE A 239 17.39 -6.66 23.67
C ILE A 239 16.07 -6.20 24.30
#